data_AF-K3Y2I1-F1
#
_entry.id   AF-K3Y2I1-F1
#
_cell.length_a   1.000
_cell.length_b   1.000
_cell.length_c   1.000
_cell.angle_alpha   90.00
_cell.angle_beta   90.00
_cell.angle_gamma   90.00
#
_symmetry.space_group_name_H-M   'P 1'
#
loop_
_entity.id
_entity.type
_entity.pdbx_description
1 polymer ?
#
loop_
_entity_poly.entity_id
_entity_poly.type
_entity_poly.pdbx_seq_one_letter_code
_entity_poly.pdbx_strand_id
1 'polypeptide(L)'
;MEVDALDNPTVGANIISSSLALTFLGDEPLAPIDRTFRSSSGDLLEEFGVLQSVSIGHRDVEAALDFHVFEVQDFDILIGHLIEDFLLDPPTLGKLD
;
A
#
# COMPACT_ATOMS: atom_id res chain seq x y z
N MET A 1 9.20 8.69 13.16
CA MET A 1 8.65 7.32 13.28
C MET A 1 9.50 6.48 12.35
N GLU A 2 10.09 5.41 12.86
CA GLU A 2 10.72 4.39 12.01
C GLU A 2 9.58 3.50 11.52
N VAL A 3 9.52 3.24 10.21
CA VAL A 3 8.48 2.44 9.57
C VAL A 3 9.17 1.19 9.03
N ASP A 4 8.69 0.02 9.44
CA ASP A 4 9.22 -1.25 8.92
C ASP A 4 8.59 -1.57 7.57
N ALA A 5 9.42 -1.55 6.52
CA ALA A 5 8.99 -1.72 5.14
C ALA A 5 9.63 -2.96 4.51
N LEU A 6 8.81 -3.87 4.00
CA LEU A 6 9.24 -5.01 3.20
C LEU A 6 9.00 -4.80 1.71
N ASP A 7 9.91 -5.33 0.90
CA ASP A 7 9.76 -5.44 -0.54
C ASP A 7 9.50 -6.90 -0.91
N ASN A 8 8.31 -7.17 -1.46
CA ASN A 8 7.94 -8.50 -1.93
C ASN A 8 7.10 -8.40 -3.21
N PRO A 9 7.76 -8.36 -4.40
CA PRO A 9 7.08 -8.15 -5.67
C PRO A 9 6.13 -9.31 -6.06
N THR A 10 6.16 -10.43 -5.33
CA THR A 10 5.25 -11.58 -5.58
C THR A 10 3.83 -11.29 -5.09
N VAL A 11 3.66 -10.38 -4.12
CA VAL A 11 2.34 -10.05 -3.57
C VAL A 11 1.49 -9.28 -4.57
N GLY A 12 2.11 -8.47 -5.45
CA GLY A 12 1.42 -7.73 -6.50
C GLY A 12 0.48 -6.63 -6.00
N ALA A 13 0.46 -6.34 -4.70
CA ALA A 13 -0.36 -5.31 -4.08
C ALA A 13 0.42 -4.67 -2.93
N ASN A 14 0.33 -3.35 -2.79
CA ASN A 14 0.93 -2.68 -1.65
C ASN A 14 0.00 -2.81 -0.44
N ILE A 15 0.57 -3.16 0.71
CA ILE A 15 -0.16 -3.40 1.95
C ILE A 15 0.36 -2.43 3.00
N ILE A 16 -0.54 -1.90 3.81
CA ILE A 16 -0.22 -1.10 4.98
C ILE A 16 -0.96 -1.65 6.20
N SER A 17 -0.30 -1.66 7.36
CA SER A 17 -0.92 -2.05 8.61
C SER A 17 -2.03 -1.07 9.00
N SER A 18 -3.11 -1.57 9.60
CA SER A 18 -4.20 -0.73 10.11
C SER A 18 -3.70 0.26 11.16
N SER A 19 -2.76 -0.15 12.01
CA SER A 19 -2.13 0.72 13.02
C SER A 19 -1.40 1.90 12.38
N LEU A 20 -0.65 1.68 11.31
CA LEU A 20 0.02 2.76 10.58
C LEU A 20 -0.98 3.58 9.75
N ALA A 21 -1.94 2.95 9.09
CA ALA A 21 -2.97 3.61 8.29
C ALA A 21 -3.77 4.64 9.09
N LEU A 22 -4.09 4.34 10.36
CA LEU A 22 -4.78 5.26 11.27
C LEU A 22 -4.00 6.56 11.50
N THR A 23 -2.67 6.52 11.40
CA THR A 23 -1.85 7.75 11.51
C THR A 23 -1.99 8.66 10.28
N PHE A 24 -2.39 8.11 9.13
CA PHE A 24 -2.62 8.85 7.88
C PHE A 24 -4.09 9.29 7.71
N LEU A 25 -5.05 8.45 8.12
CA LEU A 25 -6.49 8.67 7.94
C LEU A 25 -7.13 9.54 9.03
N GLY A 26 -6.56 9.55 10.25
CA GLY A 26 -7.28 10.06 11.41
C GLY A 26 -8.57 9.28 11.64
N ASP A 27 -9.71 9.98 11.72
CA ASP A 27 -11.06 9.39 11.91
C ASP A 27 -11.82 9.14 10.59
N GLU A 28 -11.17 9.26 9.43
CA GLU A 28 -11.87 9.06 8.14
C GLU A 28 -12.19 7.58 7.88
N PRO A 29 -13.46 7.22 7.63
CA PRO A 29 -13.83 5.83 7.38
C PRO A 29 -13.37 5.37 6.00
N LEU A 30 -12.65 4.24 5.98
CA LEU A 30 -12.31 3.55 4.75
C LEU A 30 -13.54 2.88 4.13
N ALA A 31 -13.62 2.89 2.81
CA ALA A 31 -14.63 2.14 2.09
C ALA A 31 -14.33 0.62 2.27
N PRO A 32 -15.25 -0.16 2.87
CA PRO A 32 -15.03 -1.59 3.05
C PRO A 32 -14.99 -2.29 1.69
N ILE A 33 -14.02 -3.18 1.50
CA ILE A 33 -13.86 -4.00 0.29
C ILE A 33 -13.91 -5.47 0.69
N ASP A 34 -14.67 -6.27 -0.05
CA ASP A 34 -14.75 -7.73 0.11
C ASP A 34 -13.51 -8.39 -0.54
N ARG A 35 -12.36 -8.18 0.09
CA ARG A 35 -11.06 -8.73 -0.31
C ARG A 35 -10.34 -9.25 0.93
N THR A 36 -9.54 -10.28 0.72
CA THR A 36 -8.81 -10.93 1.81
C THR A 36 -7.36 -11.17 1.41
N PHE A 37 -6.46 -11.07 2.38
CA PHE A 37 -5.03 -11.31 2.23
C PHE A 37 -4.63 -12.50 3.09
N ARG A 38 -3.83 -13.42 2.55
CA ARG A 38 -3.29 -14.53 3.32
C ARG A 38 -1.90 -14.19 3.82
N SER A 39 -1.75 -14.04 5.12
CA SER A 39 -0.46 -13.73 5.75
C SER A 39 0.54 -14.90 5.62
N SER A 40 1.79 -14.63 5.98
CA SER A 40 2.84 -15.65 6.06
C SER A 40 2.57 -16.73 7.12
N SER A 41 1.83 -16.39 8.19
CA SER A 41 1.32 -17.37 9.17
C SER A 41 0.20 -18.26 8.62
N GLY A 42 -0.36 -17.88 7.46
CA GLY A 42 -1.44 -18.60 6.78
C GLY A 42 -2.85 -18.12 7.16
N ASP A 43 -2.94 -17.09 8.02
CA ASP A 43 -4.20 -16.47 8.44
C ASP A 43 -4.82 -15.68 7.28
N LEU A 44 -6.15 -15.66 7.25
CA LEU A 44 -6.92 -14.91 6.27
C LEU A 44 -7.35 -13.59 6.91
N LEU A 45 -6.79 -12.49 6.43
CA LEU A 45 -7.06 -11.14 6.93
C LEU A 45 -8.06 -10.45 6.02
N GLU A 46 -9.07 -9.83 6.60
CA GLU A 46 -10.05 -9.01 5.88
C GLU A 46 -9.48 -7.60 5.62
N GLU A 47 -9.75 -7.09 4.42
CA GLU A 47 -9.34 -5.74 4.04
C GLU A 47 -10.25 -4.70 4.70
N PHE A 48 -9.66 -3.70 5.36
CA PHE A 48 -10.41 -2.57 5.94
C PHE A 48 -10.77 -1.52 4.89
N GLY A 49 -9.98 -1.45 3.81
CA GLY A 49 -10.19 -0.62 2.63
C GLY A 49 -8.88 -0.19 2.01
N VAL A 50 -8.94 0.83 1.14
CA VAL A 50 -7.79 1.31 0.37
C VAL A 50 -7.45 2.74 0.75
N LEU A 51 -6.17 2.94 1.09
CA LEU A 51 -5.53 4.24 1.18
C LEU A 51 -5.01 4.63 -0.20
N GLN A 52 -5.57 5.67 -0.80
CA GLN A 52 -5.25 6.08 -2.16
C GLN A 52 -4.20 7.19 -2.20
N SER A 53 -3.34 7.17 -3.21
CA SER A 53 -2.38 8.24 -3.51
C SER A 53 -1.48 8.64 -2.32
N VAL A 54 -0.99 7.67 -1.57
CA VAL A 54 -0.03 7.91 -0.48
C VAL A 54 1.34 8.18 -1.08
N SER A 55 1.90 9.37 -0.81
CA SER A 55 3.26 9.73 -1.23
C SER A 55 4.31 8.94 -0.45
N ILE A 56 5.12 8.16 -1.15
CA ILE A 56 6.28 7.45 -0.61
C ILE A 56 7.55 8.01 -1.25
N GLY A 57 8.48 8.46 -0.41
CA GLY A 57 9.81 8.89 -0.83
C GLY A 57 10.83 7.76 -0.69
N HIS A 58 11.53 7.42 -1.78
CA HIS A 58 12.65 6.48 -1.77
C HIS A 58 13.81 6.99 -2.63
N ARG A 59 14.98 7.21 -2.01
CA ARG A 59 16.26 7.56 -2.68
C ARG A 59 16.10 8.63 -3.77
N ASP A 60 15.50 9.76 -3.42
CA ASP A 60 15.22 10.94 -4.27
C ASP A 60 14.04 10.84 -5.25
N VAL A 61 13.27 9.76 -5.19
CA VAL A 61 12.05 9.60 -6.00
C VAL A 61 10.83 9.60 -5.09
N GLU A 62 9.80 10.33 -5.47
CA GLU A 62 8.48 10.29 -4.83
C GLU A 62 7.51 9.55 -5.76
N ALA A 63 6.80 8.57 -5.21
CA ALA A 63 5.74 7.86 -5.91
C ALA A 63 4.44 7.97 -5.11
N ALA A 64 3.33 8.25 -5.79
CA ALA A 64 2.00 8.14 -5.21
C ALA A 64 1.50 6.71 -5.43
N LEU A 65 1.29 5.97 -4.34
CA LEU A 65 0.87 4.58 -4.38
C LEU A 65 -0.44 4.38 -3.62
N ASP A 66 -1.25 3.46 -4.12
CA ASP A 66 -2.41 2.96 -3.39
C ASP A 66 -1.99 1.79 -2.50
N PHE A 67 -2.54 1.74 -1.29
CA PHE A 67 -2.27 0.74 -0.26
C PHE A 67 -3.55 0.08 0.24
N HIS A 68 -3.55 -1.24 0.30
CA HIS A 68 -4.61 -2.01 0.94
C HIS A 68 -4.35 -2.12 2.45
N VAL A 69 -5.35 -1.80 3.25
CA VAL A 69 -5.25 -1.74 4.71
C VAL A 69 -5.67 -3.07 5.32
N PHE A 70 -4.77 -3.70 6.07
CA PHE A 70 -5.01 -4.97 6.77
C PHE A 70 -4.55 -4.90 8.23
N GLU A 71 -5.13 -5.73 9.10
CA GLU A 71 -4.66 -5.91 10.48
C GLU A 71 -3.46 -6.87 10.48
N VAL A 72 -2.31 -6.35 10.05
CA VAL A 72 -1.01 -7.04 10.05
C VAL A 72 -0.13 -6.51 11.18
N GLN A 73 0.58 -7.42 11.85
CA GLN A 73 1.52 -7.09 12.93
C GLN A 73 2.98 -7.35 12.54
N ASP A 74 3.22 -8.10 11.46
CA ASP A 74 4.58 -8.50 11.04
C ASP A 74 5.37 -7.35 10.42
N PHE A 75 4.68 -6.33 9.89
CA PHE A 75 5.27 -5.19 9.20
C PHE A 75 4.33 -3.99 9.16
N ASP A 76 4.89 -2.80 8.95
CA ASP A 76 4.09 -1.59 8.77
C ASP A 76 3.67 -1.39 7.31
N ILE A 77 4.61 -1.60 6.38
CA ILE A 77 4.38 -1.48 4.94
C ILE A 77 4.95 -2.69 4.20
N LEU A 78 4.20 -3.23 3.25
CA LEU A 78 4.73 -4.14 2.24
C LEU A 78 4.50 -3.53 0.85
N ILE A 79 5.58 -3.37 0.12
CA ILE A 79 5.58 -2.95 -1.27
C ILE A 79 5.54 -4.21 -2.12
N GLY A 80 4.36 -4.46 -2.71
CA GLY A 80 4.10 -5.66 -3.48
C GLY A 80 4.25 -5.45 -4.98
N HIS A 81 4.32 -4.21 -5.44
CA HIS A 81 4.70 -3.86 -6.81
C HIS A 81 6.13 -3.36 -6.83
N LEU A 82 6.88 -3.73 -7.86
CA LEU A 82 8.16 -3.08 -8.12
C LEU A 82 7.89 -1.59 -8.30
N ILE A 83 8.42 -0.76 -7.41
CA ILE A 83 8.44 0.69 -7.60
C ILE A 83 9.10 1.01 -8.96
N GLU A 84 10.03 0.16 -9.39
CA GLU A 84 10.70 0.24 -10.69
C GLU A 84 9.73 0.16 -11.89
N ASP A 85 8.64 -0.60 -11.82
CA ASP A 85 7.64 -0.65 -12.90
C ASP A 85 6.80 0.65 -12.95
N PHE A 86 6.50 1.24 -11.79
CA PHE A 86 5.87 2.57 -11.71
C PHE A 86 6.78 3.70 -12.24
N LEU A 87 8.10 3.49 -12.27
CA LEU A 87 9.09 4.45 -12.78
C LEU A 87 9.45 4.21 -14.26
N LEU A 88 9.06 3.08 -14.84
CA LEU A 88 9.30 2.74 -16.24
C LEU A 88 8.09 3.04 -17.14
N ASP A 89 6.89 3.15 -16.59
CA ASP A 89 5.76 3.73 -17.30
C ASP A 89 5.83 5.27 -17.23
N PRO A 90 6.03 5.99 -18.35
CA PRO A 90 5.73 7.41 -18.36
C PRO A 90 4.26 7.56 -17.95
N PRO A 91 3.88 8.61 -17.19
CA PRO A 91 2.48 8.87 -17.01
C PRO A 91 1.91 8.96 -18.42
N THR A 92 0.93 8.11 -18.74
CA THR A 92 0.05 8.34 -19.88
C THR A 92 -0.75 9.58 -19.48
N LEU A 93 -0.08 10.74 -19.52
CA LEU A 93 -0.65 12.05 -19.42
C LEU A 93 -1.70 12.04 -20.49
N GLY A 94 -2.95 11.94 -20.04
CA GLY A 94 -4.10 11.90 -20.92
C GLY A 94 -3.90 12.97 -21.98
N LYS A 95 -4.02 12.55 -23.24
CA LYS A 95 -4.31 13.48 -24.31
C LYS A 95 -5.50 14.32 -23.85
N LEU A 96 -5.22 15.54 -23.43
CA LEU A 96 -6.22 16.58 -23.39
C LEU A 96 -6.34 17.04 -24.85
N ASP A 97 -7.54 16.86 -25.41
CA ASP A 97 -7.93 17.36 -26.74
C ASP A 97 -7.58 18.85 -26.93
#